data_AF-A0A2M9LKY4-F1
#
_entry.id   AF-A0A2M9LKY4-F1
#
_cell.length_a   1.000
_cell.length_b   1.000
_cell.length_c   1.000
_cell.angle_alpha   90.00
_cell.angle_beta   90.00
_cell.angle_gamma   90.00
#
_symmetry.space_group_name_H-M   'P 1'
#
loop_
_entity.id
_entity.type
_entity.pdbx_description
1 polymer ?
#
loop_
_entity_poly.entity_id
_entity_poly.type
_entity_poly.pdbx_seq_one_letter_code
_entity_poly.pdbx_strand_id
1 'polypeptide(L)'
;MFSGPPADPATPTMQASSVPSAVPPVGEMGDISGGASGATPARRSWTAPLLLGAAGLLALLIALFGPGLMARGTGELRIPGAGLTTVLRTVLFAALALHLGELVAPQLIRPVRGRPRTAVRSWAVLASLAGAAAAAGQIVRLAAVSGLGITETYGTREGGLLLLIANGLVVAALCAASRRPALALAPLAVVIGAEALRAHPEAYSPEFGAALTVVHLTAASLWTGGLLYVLRTMWLWRGSPVAARALLGRYARLAIWLYVALAATGTASTLRRLPLDVVFTSAYGRTLLLKLALMAVVSVLALAARRRMLRDTDPAVAHRLARREQVVLGLVVVVSAILTVVPDPHWISLRP
;
A
#
# COMPACT_ATOMS: atom_id res chain seq x y z
N MET A 1 -52.40 31.75 13.01
CA MET A 1 -53.58 32.06 13.85
C MET A 1 -54.39 30.78 13.92
N PHE A 2 -54.14 30.00 14.97
CA PHE A 2 -54.92 30.02 16.22
C PHE A 2 -56.28 29.36 15.97
N SER A 3 -56.42 28.06 16.23
CA SER A 3 -56.60 27.46 17.57
C SER A 3 -58.07 27.38 17.93
N GLY A 4 -58.54 26.13 18.05
CA GLY A 4 -58.94 25.67 19.37
C GLY A 4 -60.44 25.57 19.68
N PRO A 5 -60.75 24.84 20.77
CA PRO A 5 -61.87 23.89 20.90
C PRO A 5 -62.70 24.29 22.15
N PRO A 6 -63.01 23.45 23.17
CA PRO A 6 -63.51 22.07 23.30
C PRO A 6 -64.79 21.99 24.21
N ALA A 7 -65.31 20.78 24.51
CA ALA A 7 -65.52 20.26 25.89
C ALA A 7 -66.59 19.14 26.01
N ASP A 8 -66.12 18.03 26.58
CA ASP A 8 -66.80 16.97 27.37
C ASP A 8 -67.54 17.51 28.63
N PRO A 9 -68.03 16.71 29.63
CA PRO A 9 -68.45 15.29 29.71
C PRO A 9 -69.80 15.10 30.50
N ALA A 10 -70.33 13.87 30.60
CA ALA A 10 -70.98 13.35 31.82
C ALA A 10 -71.35 11.84 31.74
N THR A 11 -70.66 11.02 32.55
CA THR A 11 -71.18 9.81 33.26
C THR A 11 -71.59 10.24 34.68
N PRO A 12 -72.37 9.51 35.55
CA PRO A 12 -72.42 8.03 35.71
C PRO A 12 -73.75 7.41 36.26
N THR A 13 -73.84 6.07 36.39
CA THR A 13 -74.47 5.31 37.52
C THR A 13 -74.25 3.80 37.34
N MET A 14 -73.38 3.17 38.15
CA MET A 14 -73.67 2.32 39.33
C MET A 14 -74.46 1.04 39.08
N GLN A 15 -73.79 -0.11 39.27
CA GLN A 15 -74.29 -1.18 40.15
C GLN A 15 -73.11 -2.01 40.69
N ALA A 16 -73.20 -2.33 41.98
CA ALA A 16 -72.21 -3.02 42.79
C ALA A 16 -72.78 -4.34 43.33
N SER A 17 -71.88 -5.14 43.95
CA SER A 17 -72.05 -6.38 44.74
C SER A 17 -71.52 -7.63 44.01
N SER A 18 -70.74 -8.54 44.60
CA SER A 18 -70.27 -8.75 45.98
C SER A 18 -69.07 -9.74 45.97
N VAL A 19 -68.23 -9.69 47.01
CA VAL A 19 -67.19 -10.68 47.34
C VAL A 19 -67.53 -11.25 48.73
N PRO A 20 -67.22 -12.53 49.04
CA PRO A 20 -66.15 -12.77 50.01
C PRO A 20 -65.24 -13.99 49.74
N SER A 21 -63.93 -13.74 49.85
CA SER A 21 -62.88 -14.46 50.60
C SER A 21 -62.77 -16.00 50.62
N ALA A 22 -61.61 -16.52 50.17
CA ALA A 22 -60.87 -17.64 50.77
C ALA A 22 -59.41 -17.70 50.23
N VAL A 23 -58.43 -17.91 51.12
CA VAL A 23 -56.97 -18.06 50.89
C VAL A 23 -56.47 -19.13 51.90
N PRO A 24 -55.39 -19.94 51.68
CA PRO A 24 -54.88 -20.69 50.52
C PRO A 24 -54.69 -22.21 50.87
N PRO A 25 -53.90 -23.03 50.13
CA PRO A 25 -52.49 -23.19 50.54
C PRO A 25 -51.46 -23.33 49.40
N VAL A 26 -50.21 -23.27 49.86
CA VAL A 26 -48.89 -23.26 49.21
C VAL A 26 -48.57 -24.54 48.43
N GLY A 27 -47.86 -24.40 47.30
CA GLY A 27 -46.96 -25.44 46.77
C GLY A 27 -46.86 -25.52 45.25
N GLU A 28 -45.93 -24.77 44.63
CA GLU A 28 -44.82 -25.32 43.84
C GLU A 28 -44.12 -24.22 43.03
N MET A 29 -42.80 -24.32 43.09
CA MET A 29 -41.82 -23.34 42.65
C MET A 29 -41.48 -23.65 41.19
N GLY A 30 -42.14 -22.94 40.26
CA GLY A 30 -41.82 -22.97 38.83
C GLY A 30 -40.81 -21.87 38.49
N ASP A 31 -39.54 -22.22 38.61
CA ASP A 31 -38.40 -21.36 38.30
C ASP A 31 -38.38 -21.04 36.78
N ILE A 32 -38.74 -19.81 36.40
CA ILE A 32 -38.61 -19.32 35.03
C ILE A 32 -37.12 -19.05 34.80
N SER A 33 -36.41 -20.11 34.43
CA SER A 33 -35.04 -20.03 33.91
C SER A 33 -35.05 -19.26 32.59
N GLY A 34 -34.93 -17.94 32.69
CA GLY A 34 -34.62 -17.05 31.58
C GLY A 34 -33.25 -17.41 31.03
N GLY A 35 -33.23 -18.30 30.04
CA GLY A 35 -32.04 -18.72 29.32
C GLY A 35 -31.33 -17.51 28.72
N ALA A 36 -30.28 -17.07 29.41
CA ALA A 36 -29.28 -16.17 28.88
C ALA A 36 -28.81 -16.76 27.55
N SER A 37 -29.19 -16.11 26.46
CA SER A 37 -28.70 -16.40 25.13
C SER A 37 -27.19 -16.19 25.16
N GLY A 38 -26.44 -17.28 25.34
CA GLY A 38 -24.99 -17.28 25.40
C GLY A 38 -24.46 -16.67 24.12
N ALA A 39 -24.02 -15.40 24.20
CA ALA A 39 -23.20 -14.79 23.19
C ALA A 39 -21.91 -15.61 23.13
N THR A 40 -21.84 -16.58 22.20
CA THR A 40 -20.61 -17.30 21.90
C THR A 40 -19.51 -16.26 21.67
N PRO A 41 -18.41 -16.27 22.44
CA PRO A 41 -17.33 -15.32 22.24
C PRO A 41 -16.83 -15.52 20.82
N ALA A 42 -16.95 -14.46 20.01
CA ALA A 42 -16.49 -14.46 18.62
C ALA A 42 -15.02 -14.91 18.61
N ARG A 43 -14.76 -16.14 18.17
CA ARG A 43 -13.40 -16.70 18.05
C ARG A 43 -12.58 -15.71 17.24
N ARG A 44 -11.65 -15.02 17.90
CA ARG A 44 -10.71 -14.08 17.29
C ARG A 44 -9.89 -14.87 16.27
N SER A 45 -10.21 -14.74 14.99
CA SER A 45 -9.55 -15.51 13.93
C SER A 45 -8.09 -15.05 13.78
N TRP A 46 -7.14 -15.80 14.31
CA TRP A 46 -5.69 -15.55 14.21
C TRP A 46 -5.12 -15.71 12.79
N THR A 47 -5.93 -16.16 11.84
CA THR A 47 -5.52 -16.44 10.45
C THR A 47 -5.05 -15.20 9.70
N ALA A 48 -5.72 -14.06 9.88
CA ALA A 48 -5.36 -12.82 9.18
C ALA A 48 -3.98 -12.24 9.57
N PRO A 49 -3.62 -12.08 10.86
CA PRO A 49 -2.28 -11.62 11.23
C PRO A 49 -1.18 -12.63 10.86
N LEU A 50 -1.45 -13.93 10.94
CA LEU A 50 -0.51 -14.97 10.50
C LEU A 50 -0.21 -14.88 9.00
N LEU A 51 -1.23 -14.71 8.16
CA LEU A 51 -1.04 -14.56 6.71
C LEU A 51 -0.28 -13.27 6.35
N LEU A 52 -0.53 -12.17 7.06
CA LEU A 52 0.23 -10.93 6.89
C LEU A 52 1.69 -11.08 7.32
N GLY A 53 1.93 -11.74 8.45
CA GLY A 53 3.28 -12.07 8.92
C GLY A 53 4.02 -12.97 7.93
N ALA A 54 3.37 -14.02 7.42
CA ALA A 54 3.95 -14.92 6.42
C ALA A 54 4.27 -14.19 5.10
N ALA A 55 3.36 -13.31 4.63
CA ALA A 55 3.61 -12.49 3.44
C ALA A 55 4.78 -11.52 3.64
N GLY A 56 4.89 -10.91 4.82
CA GLY A 56 6.00 -10.04 5.19
C GLY A 56 7.33 -10.78 5.26
N LEU A 57 7.34 -11.97 5.87
CA LEU A 57 8.52 -12.84 5.93
C LEU A 57 8.93 -13.28 4.51
N LEU A 58 7.98 -13.70 3.68
CA LEU A 58 8.28 -14.09 2.29
C LEU A 58 8.88 -12.92 1.50
N ALA A 59 8.33 -11.71 1.63
CA ALA A 59 8.87 -10.51 0.99
C ALA A 59 10.30 -10.22 1.47
N LEU A 60 10.57 -10.38 2.77
CA LEU A 60 11.92 -10.22 3.35
C LEU A 60 12.89 -11.28 2.80
N LEU A 61 12.49 -12.55 2.73
CA LEU A 61 13.31 -13.62 2.16
C LEU A 61 13.61 -13.36 0.67
N ILE A 62 12.61 -12.95 -0.10
CA ILE A 62 12.79 -12.59 -1.51
C ILE A 62 13.75 -11.39 -1.63
N ALA A 63 13.64 -10.38 -0.78
CA ALA A 63 14.54 -9.24 -0.79
C ALA A 63 16.00 -9.64 -0.44
N LEU A 64 16.19 -10.49 0.57
CA LEU A 64 17.51 -10.93 1.01
C LEU A 64 18.21 -11.85 0.01
N PHE A 65 17.49 -12.83 -0.54
CA PHE A 65 18.08 -13.88 -1.37
C PHE A 65 17.89 -13.65 -2.87
N GLY A 66 16.89 -12.85 -3.27
CA GLY A 66 16.50 -12.60 -4.66
C GLY A 66 17.64 -12.18 -5.58
N PRO A 67 18.47 -11.17 -5.24
CA PRO A 67 19.60 -10.76 -6.09
C PRO A 67 20.57 -11.92 -6.34
N GLY A 68 20.87 -12.70 -5.29
CA GLY A 68 21.72 -13.89 -5.40
C GLY A 68 21.10 -14.96 -6.29
N LEU A 69 19.81 -15.24 -6.12
CA LEU A 69 19.07 -16.23 -6.93
C LEU A 69 19.10 -15.87 -8.43
N MET A 70 18.92 -14.59 -8.77
CA MET A 70 18.91 -14.11 -10.16
C MET A 70 20.28 -14.20 -10.83
N ALA A 71 21.36 -13.97 -10.05
CA ALA A 71 22.74 -14.05 -10.51
C ALA A 71 23.33 -15.47 -10.58
N ARG A 72 22.60 -16.51 -10.13
CA ARG A 72 23.13 -17.88 -10.19
C ARG A 72 23.29 -18.34 -11.65
N GLY A 73 24.49 -18.83 -11.97
CA GLY A 73 24.80 -19.36 -13.29
C GLY A 73 24.84 -18.32 -14.41
N THR A 74 24.91 -17.02 -14.09
CA THR A 74 25.09 -15.95 -15.09
C THR A 74 26.55 -15.60 -15.33
N GLY A 75 27.46 -15.96 -14.39
CA GLY A 75 28.86 -15.56 -14.43
C GLY A 75 29.12 -14.10 -14.02
N GLU A 76 28.07 -13.36 -13.64
CA GLU A 76 28.18 -11.96 -13.20
C GLU A 76 28.81 -11.84 -11.80
N LEU A 77 29.50 -10.72 -11.57
CA LEU A 77 30.11 -10.42 -10.28
C LEU A 77 29.04 -10.27 -9.18
N ARG A 78 29.23 -11.00 -8.08
CA ARG A 78 28.37 -10.88 -6.90
C ARG A 78 28.60 -9.54 -6.22
N ILE A 79 27.55 -8.74 -6.10
CA ILE A 79 27.59 -7.46 -5.37
C ILE A 79 27.57 -7.74 -3.86
N PRO A 80 28.59 -7.30 -3.10
CA PRO A 80 28.59 -7.44 -1.65
C PRO A 80 27.38 -6.78 -1.00
N GLY A 81 26.67 -7.50 -0.13
CA GLY A 81 25.52 -6.98 0.61
C GLY A 81 24.27 -6.71 -0.24
N ALA A 82 24.17 -7.23 -1.47
CA ALA A 82 23.03 -6.99 -2.36
C ALA A 82 21.66 -7.26 -1.73
N GLY A 83 21.55 -8.31 -0.91
CA GLY A 83 20.33 -8.65 -0.18
C GLY A 83 19.91 -7.56 0.80
N LEU A 84 20.83 -7.10 1.66
CA LEU A 84 20.55 -6.02 2.62
C LEU A 84 20.20 -4.72 1.89
N THR A 85 20.93 -4.36 0.84
CA THR A 85 20.62 -3.18 0.02
C THR A 85 19.20 -3.29 -0.56
N THR A 86 18.80 -4.48 -1.03
CA THR A 86 17.45 -4.72 -1.56
C THR A 86 16.37 -4.54 -0.48
N VAL A 87 16.61 -5.01 0.75
CA VAL A 87 15.70 -4.78 1.88
C VAL A 87 15.52 -3.29 2.15
N LEU A 88 16.62 -2.55 2.27
CA LEU A 88 16.58 -1.10 2.52
C LEU A 88 15.84 -0.36 1.40
N ARG A 89 16.08 -0.72 0.13
CA ARG A 89 15.34 -0.14 -1.02
C ARG A 89 13.87 -0.49 -1.01
N THR A 90 13.52 -1.72 -0.64
CA THR A 90 12.12 -2.15 -0.52
C THR A 90 11.40 -1.29 0.53
N VAL A 91 12.03 -1.06 1.68
CA VAL A 91 11.48 -0.20 2.74
C VAL A 91 11.32 1.24 2.26
N LEU A 92 12.33 1.80 1.56
CA LEU A 92 12.28 3.13 0.99
C LEU A 92 11.11 3.30 -0.01
N PHE A 93 10.96 2.36 -0.96
CA PHE A 93 9.88 2.41 -1.95
C PHE A 93 8.51 2.18 -1.33
N ALA A 94 8.39 1.29 -0.34
CA ALA A 94 7.16 1.09 0.41
C ALA A 94 6.78 2.35 1.21
N ALA A 95 7.75 3.04 1.80
CA ALA A 95 7.53 4.30 2.52
C ALA A 95 6.96 5.39 1.59
N LEU A 96 7.55 5.55 0.40
CA LEU A 96 7.06 6.47 -0.63
C LEU A 96 5.65 6.12 -1.08
N ALA A 97 5.38 4.85 -1.38
CA ALA A 97 4.07 4.37 -1.76
C ALA A 97 3.02 4.69 -0.69
N LEU A 98 3.29 4.31 0.57
CA LEU A 98 2.38 4.54 1.70
C LEU A 98 2.06 6.03 1.88
N HIS A 99 3.08 6.89 1.90
CA HIS A 99 2.87 8.31 2.14
C HIS A 99 2.14 8.99 0.97
N LEU A 100 2.57 8.78 -0.28
CA LEU A 100 1.90 9.36 -1.44
C LEU A 100 0.45 8.86 -1.60
N GLY A 101 0.22 7.57 -1.33
CA GLY A 101 -1.13 6.99 -1.31
C GLY A 101 -2.05 7.69 -0.31
N GLU A 102 -1.55 7.98 0.91
CA GLU A 102 -2.28 8.70 1.94
C GLU A 102 -2.58 10.17 1.59
N LEU A 103 -1.73 10.83 0.78
CA LEU A 103 -1.96 12.20 0.33
C LEU A 103 -3.03 12.30 -0.77
N VAL A 104 -3.08 11.33 -1.69
CA VAL A 104 -4.02 11.36 -2.83
C VAL A 104 -5.40 10.80 -2.46
N ALA A 105 -5.47 9.78 -1.61
CA ALA A 105 -6.72 9.10 -1.32
C ALA A 105 -7.86 9.99 -0.75
N PRO A 106 -7.60 11.02 0.09
CA PRO A 106 -8.64 11.95 0.54
C PRO A 106 -9.36 12.65 -0.62
N GLN A 107 -8.67 12.93 -1.72
CA GLN A 107 -9.26 13.56 -2.90
C GLN A 107 -10.24 12.61 -3.62
N LEU A 108 -9.98 11.30 -3.58
CA LEU A 108 -10.87 10.28 -4.12
C LEU A 108 -12.11 10.04 -3.23
N ILE A 109 -11.97 10.25 -1.92
CA ILE A 109 -13.01 10.02 -0.92
C ILE A 109 -13.99 11.19 -0.81
N ARG A 110 -13.51 12.44 -0.94
CA ARG A 110 -14.34 13.66 -0.82
C ARG A 110 -15.65 13.64 -1.63
N PRO A 111 -15.65 13.21 -2.91
CA PRO A 111 -16.85 13.25 -3.75
C PRO A 111 -17.78 12.04 -3.60
N VAL A 112 -17.47 11.09 -2.71
CA VAL A 112 -18.32 9.89 -2.49
C VAL A 112 -19.52 10.26 -1.62
N ARG A 113 -20.73 10.14 -2.18
CA ARG A 113 -22.00 10.35 -1.47
C ARG A 113 -22.31 9.17 -0.53
N GLY A 114 -22.96 9.45 0.61
CA GLY A 114 -23.35 8.42 1.58
C GLY A 114 -22.18 7.75 2.31
N ARG A 115 -20.99 8.39 2.33
CA ARG A 115 -19.81 7.84 3.00
C ARG A 115 -19.92 7.91 4.53
N PRO A 116 -19.55 6.85 5.26
CA PRO A 116 -19.40 6.91 6.72
C PRO A 116 -18.35 7.94 7.14
N ARG A 117 -18.53 8.54 8.33
CA ARG A 117 -17.56 9.47 8.95
C ARG A 117 -16.41 8.74 9.66
N THR A 118 -15.93 7.64 9.11
CA THR A 118 -14.80 6.87 9.65
C THR A 118 -13.49 7.29 9.00
N ALA A 119 -12.51 7.65 9.82
CA ALA A 119 -11.17 8.00 9.36
C ALA A 119 -10.25 6.79 9.34
N VAL A 120 -9.45 6.64 8.27
CA VAL A 120 -8.37 5.66 8.22
C VAL A 120 -7.21 6.18 9.06
N ARG A 121 -6.69 5.37 9.99
CA ARG A 121 -5.50 5.69 10.78
C ARG A 121 -4.32 5.98 9.84
N SER A 122 -3.70 7.14 9.94
CA SER A 122 -2.54 7.46 9.11
C SER A 122 -1.34 6.58 9.48
N TRP A 123 -0.64 6.08 8.46
CA TRP A 123 0.65 5.41 8.53
C TRP A 123 1.78 6.26 7.95
N ALA A 124 1.48 7.44 7.38
CA ALA A 124 2.45 8.30 6.71
C ALA A 124 3.67 8.67 7.56
N VAL A 125 3.48 8.99 8.86
CA VAL A 125 4.59 9.33 9.77
C VAL A 125 5.52 8.13 9.94
N LEU A 126 4.99 6.97 10.35
CA LEU A 126 5.78 5.76 10.55
C LEU A 126 6.46 5.28 9.26
N ALA A 127 5.73 5.36 8.13
CA ALA A 127 6.27 5.03 6.82
C ALA A 127 7.46 5.92 6.46
N SER A 128 7.32 7.24 6.64
CA SER A 128 8.38 8.19 6.32
C SER A 128 9.60 8.02 7.21
N LEU A 129 9.41 7.80 8.51
CA LEU A 129 10.51 7.51 9.44
C LEU A 129 11.22 6.19 9.10
N ALA A 130 10.47 5.15 8.73
CA ALA A 130 11.06 3.89 8.26
C ALA A 130 11.86 4.08 6.96
N GLY A 131 11.36 4.88 6.03
CA GLY A 131 12.08 5.23 4.80
C GLY A 131 13.35 6.05 5.08
N ALA A 132 13.30 7.00 6.03
CA ALA A 132 14.46 7.78 6.45
C ALA A 132 15.54 6.89 7.09
N ALA A 133 15.12 5.97 7.97
CA ALA A 133 16.00 4.97 8.57
C ALA A 133 16.61 4.04 7.51
N ALA A 134 15.82 3.65 6.49
CA ALA A 134 16.33 2.84 5.39
C ALA A 134 17.38 3.59 4.57
N ALA A 135 17.15 4.87 4.24
CA ALA A 135 18.11 5.71 3.55
C ALA A 135 19.40 5.90 4.36
N ALA A 136 19.29 6.14 5.67
CA ALA A 136 20.45 6.19 6.57
C ALA A 136 21.21 4.85 6.60
N GLY A 137 20.51 3.72 6.63
CA GLY A 137 21.11 2.40 6.52
C GLY A 137 21.88 2.19 5.21
N GLN A 138 21.42 2.78 4.10
CA GLN A 138 22.15 2.75 2.83
C GLN A 138 23.44 3.56 2.88
N ILE A 139 23.47 4.69 3.59
CA ILE A 139 24.68 5.49 3.82
C ILE A 139 25.70 4.67 4.62
N VAL A 140 25.28 4.04 5.72
CA VAL A 140 26.17 3.17 6.53
C VAL A 140 26.73 2.03 5.70
N ARG A 141 25.90 1.40 4.86
CA ARG A 141 26.37 0.37 3.92
C ARG A 141 27.37 0.92 2.93
N LEU A 142 27.09 2.08 2.33
CA LEU A 142 27.97 2.70 1.35
C LEU A 142 29.35 3.00 1.97
N ALA A 143 29.37 3.58 3.17
CA ALA A 143 30.59 3.82 3.93
C ALA A 143 31.38 2.51 4.17
N ALA A 144 30.70 1.48 4.66
CA ALA A 144 31.32 0.19 4.97
C ALA A 144 31.90 -0.53 3.74
N VAL A 145 31.17 -0.52 2.61
CA VAL A 145 31.62 -1.19 1.39
C VAL A 145 32.73 -0.41 0.68
N SER A 146 32.72 0.93 0.78
CA SER A 146 33.73 1.78 0.16
C SER A 146 34.96 2.03 1.06
N GLY A 147 34.96 1.53 2.31
CA GLY A 147 36.03 1.80 3.27
C GLY A 147 36.14 3.28 3.67
N LEU A 148 35.05 4.04 3.55
CA LEU A 148 35.01 5.47 3.83
C LEU A 148 34.49 5.72 5.25
N GLY A 149 34.95 6.81 5.88
CA GLY A 149 34.27 7.36 7.04
C GLY A 149 32.91 7.94 6.66
N ILE A 150 32.06 8.16 7.66
CA ILE A 150 30.68 8.65 7.45
C ILE A 150 30.69 10.07 6.84
N THR A 151 31.61 10.93 7.28
CA THR A 151 31.75 12.30 6.77
C THR A 151 32.18 12.32 5.31
N GLU A 152 33.17 11.50 4.94
CA GLU A 152 33.63 11.33 3.56
C GLU A 152 32.50 10.78 2.68
N THR A 153 31.71 9.85 3.22
CA THR A 153 30.56 9.28 2.53
C THR A 153 29.54 10.36 2.15
N TYR A 154 29.24 11.30 3.04
CA TYR A 154 28.35 12.44 2.72
C TYR A 154 28.90 13.33 1.60
N GLY A 155 30.23 13.45 1.49
CA GLY A 155 30.89 14.20 0.42
C GLY A 155 30.76 13.54 -0.96
N THR A 156 30.43 12.25 -1.02
CA THR A 156 30.18 11.57 -2.31
C THR A 156 28.81 11.96 -2.89
N ARG A 157 28.68 11.95 -4.23
CA ARG A 157 27.39 12.18 -4.91
C ARG A 157 26.30 11.23 -4.39
N GLU A 158 26.61 9.94 -4.24
CA GLU A 158 25.64 8.95 -3.78
C GLU A 158 25.23 9.16 -2.31
N GLY A 159 26.20 9.40 -1.42
CA GLY A 159 25.92 9.67 0.00
C GLY A 159 25.17 10.98 0.21
N GLY A 160 25.49 12.04 -0.54
CA GLY A 160 24.75 13.31 -0.51
C GLY A 160 23.30 13.16 -0.97
N LEU A 161 23.03 12.40 -2.04
CA LEU A 161 21.67 12.11 -2.49
C LEU A 161 20.89 11.27 -1.46
N LEU A 162 21.53 10.28 -0.83
CA LEU A 162 20.92 9.51 0.25
C LEU A 162 20.62 10.36 1.49
N LEU A 163 21.50 11.30 1.83
CA LEU A 163 21.27 12.25 2.92
C LEU A 163 20.07 13.16 2.60
N LEU A 164 19.96 13.64 1.36
CA LEU A 164 18.81 14.42 0.90
C LEU A 164 17.50 13.61 0.97
N ILE A 165 17.53 12.33 0.58
CA ILE A 165 16.39 11.40 0.71
C ILE A 165 16.00 11.23 2.18
N ALA A 166 16.97 10.96 3.07
CA ALA A 166 16.71 10.77 4.49
C ALA A 166 16.07 12.00 5.14
N ASN A 167 16.64 13.18 4.90
CA ASN A 167 16.11 14.44 5.43
C ASN A 167 14.76 14.80 4.83
N GLY A 168 14.58 14.60 3.51
CA GLY A 168 13.30 14.81 2.84
C GLY A 168 12.19 13.95 3.47
N LEU A 169 12.47 12.69 3.80
CA LEU A 169 11.50 11.82 4.47
C LEU A 169 11.22 12.24 5.92
N VAL A 170 12.22 12.73 6.66
CA VAL A 170 11.98 13.32 8.00
C VAL A 170 11.08 14.54 7.90
N VAL A 171 11.36 15.47 6.99
CA VAL A 171 10.52 16.66 6.77
C VAL A 171 9.11 16.25 6.34
N ALA A 172 8.98 15.24 5.46
CA ALA A 172 7.69 14.71 5.08
C ALA A 172 6.93 14.13 6.30
N ALA A 173 7.60 13.41 7.20
CA ALA A 173 7.01 12.90 8.44
C ALA A 173 6.48 14.04 9.34
N LEU A 174 7.25 15.11 9.49
CA LEU A 174 6.86 16.31 10.24
C LEU A 174 5.65 17.00 9.58
N CYS A 175 5.64 17.13 8.26
CA CYS A 175 4.50 17.66 7.52
C CYS A 175 3.25 16.80 7.72
N ALA A 176 3.38 15.47 7.69
CA ALA A 176 2.28 14.52 7.91
C ALA A 176 1.71 14.59 9.34
N ALA A 177 2.56 14.87 10.33
CA ALA A 177 2.15 15.08 11.73
C ALA A 177 1.55 16.49 11.98
N SER A 178 1.74 17.43 11.06
CA SER A 178 1.25 18.81 11.18
C SER A 178 -0.24 18.95 10.84
N ARG A 179 -0.79 20.16 11.03
CA ARG A 179 -2.16 20.50 10.59
C ARG A 179 -2.31 20.62 9.06
N ARG A 180 -1.21 20.59 8.30
CA ARG A 180 -1.20 20.76 6.83
C ARG A 180 -0.41 19.62 6.16
N PRO A 181 -0.93 18.37 6.17
CA PRO A 181 -0.23 17.21 5.59
C PRO A 181 0.08 17.36 4.10
N ALA A 182 -0.68 18.18 3.37
CA ALA A 182 -0.41 18.47 1.95
C ALA A 182 0.97 19.11 1.70
N LEU A 183 1.58 19.75 2.71
CA LEU A 183 2.94 20.29 2.60
C LEU A 183 3.99 19.19 2.39
N ALA A 184 3.69 17.92 2.72
CA ALA A 184 4.59 16.80 2.49
C ALA A 184 4.84 16.53 0.98
N LEU A 185 4.04 17.08 0.07
CA LEU A 185 4.26 16.93 -1.38
C LEU A 185 5.63 17.47 -1.82
N ALA A 186 6.05 18.62 -1.28
CA ALA A 186 7.34 19.23 -1.63
C ALA A 186 8.54 18.35 -1.22
N PRO A 187 8.70 17.93 0.04
CA PRO A 187 9.82 17.05 0.42
C PRO A 187 9.72 15.67 -0.25
N LEU A 188 8.53 15.12 -0.51
CA LEU A 188 8.39 13.86 -1.26
C LEU A 188 8.83 14.00 -2.73
N ALA A 189 8.53 15.14 -3.37
CA ALA A 189 9.03 15.42 -4.71
C ALA A 189 10.56 15.51 -4.75
N VAL A 190 11.17 16.14 -3.73
CA VAL A 190 12.64 16.16 -3.55
C VAL A 190 13.19 14.74 -3.40
N VAL A 191 12.56 13.90 -2.58
CA VAL A 191 12.98 12.50 -2.40
C VAL A 191 12.94 11.72 -3.72
N ILE A 192 11.86 11.87 -4.50
CA ILE A 192 11.72 11.20 -5.80
C ILE A 192 12.76 11.71 -6.80
N GLY A 193 13.00 13.01 -6.85
CA GLY A 193 14.04 13.60 -7.70
C GLY A 193 15.44 13.11 -7.31
N ALA A 194 15.76 13.10 -6.02
CA ALA A 194 17.03 12.62 -5.51
C ALA A 194 17.24 11.13 -5.83
N GLU A 195 16.21 10.30 -5.65
CA GLU A 195 16.25 8.88 -6.00
C GLU A 195 16.40 8.65 -7.51
N ALA A 196 15.75 9.48 -8.34
CA ALA A 196 15.87 9.41 -9.79
C ALA A 196 17.29 9.78 -10.25
N LEU A 197 17.89 10.83 -9.71
CA LEU A 197 19.28 11.22 -10.00
C LEU A 197 20.27 10.14 -9.52
N ARG A 198 19.98 9.47 -8.41
CA ARG A 198 20.80 8.39 -7.86
C ARG A 198 20.73 7.11 -8.70
N ALA A 199 19.56 6.80 -9.25
CA ALA A 199 19.35 5.61 -10.10
C ALA A 199 19.96 5.73 -11.50
N HIS A 200 20.41 6.94 -11.87
CA HIS A 200 20.96 7.24 -13.19
C HIS A 200 22.34 7.94 -13.11
N PRO A 201 23.40 7.22 -12.65
CA PRO A 201 24.76 7.75 -12.62
C PRO A 201 25.46 7.68 -13.99
N GLU A 202 24.85 7.07 -15.00
CA GLU A 202 25.48 6.81 -16.30
C GLU A 202 25.83 8.08 -17.09
N ALA A 203 26.83 7.95 -17.97
CA ALA A 203 27.28 9.04 -18.83
C ALA A 203 26.35 9.34 -20.02
N TYR A 204 25.50 8.38 -20.43
CA TYR A 204 24.66 8.51 -21.62
C TYR A 204 23.20 8.78 -21.26
N SER A 205 22.70 9.98 -21.60
CA SER A 205 21.31 10.44 -21.37
C SER A 205 20.81 10.36 -19.90
N PRO A 206 21.59 10.76 -18.89
CA PRO A 206 21.18 10.66 -17.48
C PRO A 206 19.90 11.45 -17.17
N GLU A 207 19.70 12.61 -17.81
CA GLU A 207 18.49 13.43 -17.66
C GLU A 207 17.23 12.70 -18.14
N PHE A 208 17.30 12.00 -19.27
CA PHE A 208 16.16 11.24 -19.79
C PHE A 208 15.84 10.05 -18.89
N GLY A 209 16.87 9.33 -18.44
CA GLY A 209 16.72 8.25 -17.47
C GLY A 209 16.09 8.71 -16.16
N ALA A 210 16.60 9.80 -15.59
CA ALA A 210 16.06 10.40 -14.36
C ALA A 210 14.60 10.83 -14.55
N ALA A 211 14.26 11.48 -15.67
CA ALA A 211 12.87 11.87 -15.97
C ALA A 211 11.93 10.65 -16.04
N LEU A 212 12.35 9.56 -16.70
CA LEU A 212 11.60 8.30 -16.71
C LEU A 212 11.42 7.74 -15.31
N THR A 213 12.47 7.76 -14.47
CA THR A 213 12.39 7.27 -13.09
C THR A 213 11.49 8.12 -12.21
N VAL A 214 11.49 9.45 -12.35
CA VAL A 214 10.56 10.33 -11.61
C VAL A 214 9.11 9.92 -11.92
N VAL A 215 8.76 9.79 -13.19
CA VAL A 215 7.41 9.41 -13.61
C VAL A 215 7.08 7.99 -13.15
N HIS A 216 7.98 7.03 -13.36
CA HIS A 216 7.77 5.61 -13.02
C HIS A 216 7.60 5.43 -11.51
N LEU A 217 8.50 5.99 -10.70
CA LEU A 217 8.48 5.87 -9.25
C LEU A 217 7.25 6.55 -8.65
N THR A 218 6.88 7.74 -9.17
CA THR A 218 5.68 8.44 -8.74
C THR A 218 4.43 7.61 -9.06
N ALA A 219 4.32 7.12 -10.30
CA ALA A 219 3.17 6.32 -10.72
C ALA A 219 3.06 5.01 -9.93
N ALA A 220 4.18 4.30 -9.72
CA ALA A 220 4.23 3.07 -8.93
C ALA A 220 3.83 3.30 -7.47
N SER A 221 4.32 4.40 -6.87
CA SER A 221 4.01 4.78 -5.49
C SER A 221 2.52 5.11 -5.33
N LEU A 222 1.96 5.92 -6.24
CA LEU A 222 0.55 6.26 -6.26
C LEU A 222 -0.36 5.05 -6.48
N TRP A 223 0.04 4.12 -7.35
CA TRP A 223 -0.75 2.92 -7.64
C TRP A 223 -0.74 1.96 -6.44
N THR A 224 0.44 1.65 -5.91
CA THR A 224 0.59 0.70 -4.81
C THR A 224 0.03 1.24 -3.50
N GLY A 225 0.32 2.49 -3.16
CA GLY A 225 -0.17 3.13 -1.94
C GLY A 225 -1.64 3.53 -2.00
N GLY A 226 -2.07 4.03 -3.17
CA GLY A 226 -3.46 4.42 -3.40
C GLY A 226 -4.40 3.23 -3.27
N LEU A 227 -4.08 2.08 -3.89
CA LEU A 227 -4.89 0.86 -3.73
C LEU A 227 -4.95 0.41 -2.27
N LEU A 228 -3.81 0.38 -1.57
CA LEU A 228 -3.76 -0.02 -0.17
C LEU A 228 -4.66 0.86 0.69
N TYR A 229 -4.59 2.18 0.51
CA TYR A 229 -5.45 3.09 1.24
C TYR A 229 -6.92 2.86 0.91
N VAL A 230 -7.28 2.75 -0.39
CA VAL A 230 -8.64 2.46 -0.82
C VAL A 230 -9.16 1.16 -0.19
N LEU A 231 -8.36 0.10 -0.16
CA LEU A 231 -8.76 -1.17 0.46
C LEU A 231 -8.98 -1.03 1.98
N ARG A 232 -8.14 -0.26 2.67
CA ARG A 232 -8.31 0.04 4.10
C ARG A 232 -9.59 0.84 4.34
N THR A 233 -9.88 1.84 3.50
CA THR A 233 -11.12 2.61 3.56
C THR A 233 -12.34 1.73 3.29
N MET A 234 -12.29 0.88 2.25
CA MET A 234 -13.37 -0.04 1.92
C MET A 234 -13.66 -1.03 3.05
N TRP A 235 -12.62 -1.50 3.76
CA TRP A 235 -12.79 -2.35 4.93
C TRP A 235 -13.55 -1.64 6.06
N LEU A 236 -13.22 -0.36 6.32
CA LEU A 236 -13.97 0.47 7.28
C LEU A 236 -15.39 0.78 6.80
N TRP A 237 -15.62 0.83 5.49
CA TRP A 237 -16.92 1.07 4.87
C TRP A 237 -17.66 -0.21 4.50
N ARG A 238 -17.33 -1.36 5.13
CA ARG A 238 -17.98 -2.65 4.85
C ARG A 238 -19.49 -2.64 5.07
N GLY A 239 -20.01 -1.77 5.94
CA GLY A 239 -21.45 -1.53 6.13
C GLY A 239 -22.08 -0.57 5.11
N SER A 240 -21.32 -0.07 4.14
CA SER A 240 -21.77 0.88 3.11
C SER A 240 -21.20 0.49 1.74
N PRO A 241 -21.64 -0.65 1.18
CA PRO A 241 -21.05 -1.24 -0.04
C PRO A 241 -21.16 -0.33 -1.26
N VAL A 242 -22.20 0.51 -1.35
CA VAL A 242 -22.37 1.50 -2.42
C VAL A 242 -21.26 2.54 -2.39
N ALA A 243 -20.95 3.10 -1.22
CA ALA A 243 -19.87 4.08 -1.04
C ALA A 243 -18.49 3.44 -1.32
N ALA A 244 -18.26 2.22 -0.84
CA ALA A 244 -17.03 1.46 -1.09
C ALA A 244 -16.82 1.18 -2.58
N ARG A 245 -17.87 0.78 -3.31
CA ARG A 245 -17.83 0.55 -4.76
C ARG A 245 -17.57 1.85 -5.52
N ALA A 246 -18.20 2.95 -5.11
CA ALA A 246 -17.99 4.28 -5.72
C ALA A 246 -16.55 4.78 -5.52
N LEU A 247 -15.94 4.52 -4.36
CA LEU A 247 -14.54 4.83 -4.11
C LEU A 247 -13.60 4.01 -5.00
N LEU A 248 -13.81 2.69 -5.06
CA LEU A 248 -12.99 1.81 -5.89
C LEU A 248 -13.12 2.13 -7.39
N GLY A 249 -14.32 2.53 -7.85
CA GLY A 249 -14.53 2.99 -9.22
C GLY A 249 -13.81 4.31 -9.55
N ARG A 250 -13.74 5.25 -8.60
CA ARG A 250 -12.93 6.48 -8.73
C ARG A 250 -11.45 6.15 -8.82
N TYR A 251 -10.98 5.30 -7.93
CA TYR A 251 -9.60 4.82 -7.93
C TYR A 251 -9.24 4.10 -9.24
N ALA A 252 -10.16 3.27 -9.77
CA ALA A 252 -9.94 2.55 -11.02
C ALA A 252 -9.63 3.48 -12.19
N ARG A 253 -10.30 4.64 -12.28
CA ARG A 253 -10.02 5.64 -13.34
C ARG A 253 -8.63 6.24 -13.21
N LEU A 254 -8.20 6.55 -11.99
CA LEU A 254 -6.82 6.99 -11.74
C LEU A 254 -5.82 5.90 -12.10
N ALA A 255 -6.09 4.65 -11.70
CA ALA A 255 -5.21 3.51 -11.91
C ALA A 255 -4.94 3.22 -13.40
N ILE A 256 -5.89 3.52 -14.31
CA ILE A 256 -5.67 3.39 -15.76
C ILE A 256 -4.50 4.28 -16.21
N TRP A 257 -4.51 5.55 -15.81
CA TRP A 257 -3.45 6.49 -16.17
C TRP A 257 -2.11 6.13 -15.52
N LEU A 258 -2.13 5.68 -14.27
CA LEU A 258 -0.92 5.20 -13.59
C LEU A 258 -0.33 3.98 -14.31
N TYR A 259 -1.18 3.04 -14.75
CA TYR A 259 -0.75 1.88 -15.51
C TYR A 259 -0.13 2.26 -16.86
N VAL A 260 -0.76 3.16 -17.61
CA VAL A 260 -0.24 3.67 -18.89
C VAL A 260 1.14 4.32 -18.69
N ALA A 261 1.27 5.18 -17.67
CA ALA A 261 2.55 5.81 -17.33
C ALA A 261 3.64 4.78 -17.01
N LEU A 262 3.31 3.72 -16.25
CA LEU A 262 4.25 2.65 -15.91
C LEU A 262 4.63 1.79 -17.10
N ALA A 263 3.68 1.47 -17.97
CA ALA A 263 3.94 0.70 -19.19
C ALA A 263 4.85 1.50 -20.14
N ALA A 264 4.56 2.78 -20.36
CA ALA A 264 5.35 3.64 -21.23
C ALA A 264 6.78 3.83 -20.68
N THR A 265 6.91 4.24 -19.42
CA THR A 265 8.22 4.48 -18.80
C THR A 265 9.03 3.21 -18.60
N GLY A 266 8.39 2.08 -18.27
CA GLY A 266 9.04 0.77 -18.16
C GLY A 266 9.54 0.25 -19.49
N THR A 267 8.75 0.42 -20.56
CA THR A 267 9.16 0.04 -21.93
C THR A 267 10.33 0.91 -22.40
N ALA A 268 10.22 2.24 -22.29
CA ALA A 268 11.29 3.16 -22.63
C ALA A 268 12.59 2.87 -21.85
N SER A 269 12.47 2.60 -20.54
CA SER A 269 13.62 2.24 -19.71
C SER A 269 14.26 0.92 -20.13
N THR A 270 13.45 -0.08 -20.51
CA THR A 270 13.94 -1.39 -20.96
C THR A 270 14.69 -1.26 -22.28
N LEU A 271 14.09 -0.60 -23.28
CA LEU A 271 14.71 -0.38 -24.58
C LEU A 271 16.03 0.39 -24.47
N ARG A 272 16.15 1.29 -23.48
CA ARG A 272 17.38 2.03 -23.21
C ARG A 272 18.45 1.19 -22.51
N ARG A 273 18.08 0.21 -21.67
CA ARG A 273 18.99 -0.50 -20.74
C ARG A 273 19.35 -1.94 -21.16
N LEU A 274 18.55 -2.59 -22.01
CA LEU A 274 18.67 -4.04 -22.20
C LEU A 274 18.84 -4.40 -23.68
N PRO A 275 20.04 -4.83 -24.11
CA PRO A 275 20.19 -5.47 -25.41
C PRO A 275 19.57 -6.88 -25.39
N LEU A 276 18.99 -7.31 -26.51
CA LEU A 276 18.09 -8.47 -26.57
C LEU A 276 18.80 -9.82 -26.37
N ASP A 277 20.09 -9.88 -26.67
CA ASP A 277 20.98 -11.04 -26.56
C ASP A 277 21.24 -11.46 -25.11
N VAL A 278 21.19 -10.53 -24.16
CA VAL A 278 21.47 -10.81 -22.73
C VAL A 278 20.21 -10.91 -21.85
N VAL A 279 19.02 -10.86 -22.45
CA VAL A 279 17.73 -10.88 -21.72
C VAL A 279 17.55 -12.13 -20.86
N PHE A 280 17.98 -13.29 -21.34
CA PHE A 280 17.79 -14.56 -20.63
C PHE A 280 19.02 -15.00 -19.82
N THR A 281 20.18 -14.44 -20.15
CA THR A 281 21.48 -14.84 -19.60
C THR A 281 21.94 -13.94 -18.46
N SER A 282 21.50 -12.67 -18.42
CA SER A 282 21.83 -11.73 -17.35
C SER A 282 20.90 -11.84 -16.14
N ALA A 283 21.40 -11.50 -14.97
CA ALA A 283 20.58 -11.41 -13.76
C ALA A 283 19.54 -10.28 -13.89
N TYR A 284 19.91 -9.19 -14.57
CA TYR A 284 19.03 -8.06 -14.84
C TYR A 284 17.85 -8.48 -15.71
N GLY A 285 18.12 -9.16 -16.83
CA GLY A 285 17.10 -9.63 -17.76
C GLY A 285 16.15 -10.64 -17.11
N ARG A 286 16.66 -11.60 -16.34
CA ARG A 286 15.83 -12.55 -15.55
C ARG A 286 14.93 -11.83 -14.54
N THR A 287 15.47 -10.84 -13.83
CA THR A 287 14.70 -10.03 -12.86
C THR A 287 13.62 -9.21 -13.56
N LEU A 288 13.94 -8.62 -14.72
CA LEU A 288 13.00 -7.85 -15.52
C LEU A 288 11.86 -8.73 -16.06
N LEU A 289 12.16 -9.93 -16.57
CA LEU A 289 11.15 -10.90 -17.01
C LEU A 289 10.19 -11.26 -15.87
N LEU A 290 10.72 -11.51 -14.67
CA LEU A 290 9.89 -11.73 -13.48
C LEU A 290 8.99 -10.51 -13.19
N LYS A 291 9.53 -9.28 -13.25
CA LYS A 291 8.75 -8.05 -13.06
C LYS A 291 7.63 -7.93 -14.11
N LEU A 292 7.90 -8.26 -15.38
CA LEU A 292 6.91 -8.23 -16.46
C LEU A 292 5.82 -9.29 -16.26
N ALA A 293 6.18 -10.52 -15.86
CA ALA A 293 5.22 -11.57 -15.53
C ALA A 293 4.30 -11.15 -14.37
N LEU A 294 4.87 -10.57 -13.30
CA LEU A 294 4.09 -10.02 -12.19
C LEU A 294 3.18 -8.88 -12.65
N MET A 295 3.65 -8.00 -13.53
CA MET A 295 2.84 -6.91 -14.08
C MET A 295 1.64 -7.45 -14.87
N ALA A 296 1.82 -8.50 -15.67
CA ALA A 296 0.73 -9.18 -16.36
C ALA A 296 -0.30 -9.75 -15.39
N VAL A 297 0.14 -10.38 -14.29
CA VAL A 297 -0.73 -10.88 -13.23
C VAL A 297 -1.50 -9.74 -12.57
N VAL A 298 -0.85 -8.62 -12.24
CA VAL A 298 -1.52 -7.41 -11.69
C VAL A 298 -2.58 -6.90 -12.66
N SER A 299 -2.28 -6.80 -13.95
CA SER A 299 -3.23 -6.35 -14.98
C SER A 299 -4.46 -7.25 -15.06
N VAL A 300 -4.26 -8.58 -15.05
CA VAL A 300 -5.36 -9.56 -15.05
C VAL A 300 -6.21 -9.43 -13.79
N LEU A 301 -5.60 -9.33 -12.61
CA LEU A 301 -6.31 -9.17 -11.34
C LEU A 301 -7.10 -7.85 -11.28
N ALA A 302 -6.48 -6.75 -11.70
CA ALA A 302 -7.12 -5.43 -11.76
C ALA A 302 -8.32 -5.47 -12.70
N LEU A 303 -8.16 -5.98 -13.92
CA LEU A 303 -9.23 -6.10 -14.91
C LEU A 303 -10.35 -7.03 -14.42
N ALA A 304 -10.02 -8.17 -13.82
CA ALA A 304 -11.00 -9.08 -13.25
C ALA A 304 -11.78 -8.42 -12.11
N ALA A 305 -11.10 -7.70 -11.20
CA ALA A 305 -11.75 -6.95 -10.14
C ALA A 305 -12.70 -5.89 -10.70
N ARG A 306 -12.26 -5.09 -11.68
CA ARG A 306 -13.11 -4.03 -12.27
C ARG A 306 -14.27 -4.61 -13.08
N ARG A 307 -14.07 -5.68 -13.86
CA ARG A 307 -15.16 -6.37 -14.59
C ARG A 307 -16.22 -6.94 -13.65
N ARG A 308 -15.81 -7.55 -12.53
CA ARG A 308 -16.75 -8.06 -11.51
C ARG A 308 -17.55 -6.95 -10.86
N MET A 309 -16.93 -5.80 -10.61
CA MET A 309 -17.65 -4.62 -10.10
C MET A 309 -18.68 -4.07 -11.08
N LEU A 310 -18.38 -4.06 -12.39
CA LEU A 310 -19.28 -3.54 -13.42
C LEU A 310 -20.49 -4.45 -13.66
N ARG A 311 -20.34 -5.77 -13.49
CA ARG A 311 -21.42 -6.76 -13.67
C ARG A 311 -22.27 -6.98 -12.42
N ASP A 312 -22.18 -6.08 -11.45
CA ASP A 312 -22.82 -6.07 -10.13
C ASP A 312 -22.84 -7.44 -9.39
N THR A 313 -21.80 -8.24 -9.62
CA THR A 313 -21.64 -9.56 -8.99
C THR A 313 -20.87 -9.39 -7.68
N ASP A 314 -21.40 -9.94 -6.58
CA ASP A 314 -20.82 -10.03 -5.23
C ASP A 314 -19.61 -9.09 -4.93
N PRO A 315 -19.84 -7.96 -4.23
CA PRO A 315 -18.78 -7.03 -3.82
C PRO A 315 -17.61 -7.67 -3.07
N ALA A 316 -17.84 -8.81 -2.39
CA ALA A 316 -16.81 -9.51 -1.66
C ALA A 316 -15.77 -10.15 -2.61
N VAL A 317 -16.18 -10.65 -3.79
CA VAL A 317 -15.26 -11.20 -4.80
C VAL A 317 -14.35 -10.10 -5.34
N ALA A 318 -14.93 -8.96 -5.73
CA ALA A 318 -14.17 -7.81 -6.23
C ALA A 318 -13.15 -7.32 -5.19
N HIS A 319 -13.55 -7.27 -3.92
CA HIS A 319 -12.65 -6.91 -2.83
C HIS A 319 -11.52 -7.94 -2.64
N ARG A 320 -11.80 -9.24 -2.71
CA ARG A 320 -10.76 -10.30 -2.64
C ARG A 320 -9.76 -10.19 -3.79
N LEU A 321 -10.23 -9.93 -5.01
CA LEU A 321 -9.36 -9.73 -6.17
C LEU A 321 -8.47 -8.49 -6.02
N ALA A 322 -9.04 -7.36 -5.57
CA ALA A 322 -8.26 -6.15 -5.31
C ALA A 322 -7.25 -6.33 -4.16
N ARG A 323 -7.55 -7.15 -3.14
CA ARG A 323 -6.56 -7.54 -2.13
C ARG A 323 -5.42 -8.37 -2.71
N ARG A 324 -5.72 -9.29 -3.64
CA ARG A 324 -4.68 -10.04 -4.36
C ARG A 324 -3.85 -9.13 -5.24
N GLU A 325 -4.48 -8.18 -5.96
CA GLU A 325 -3.81 -7.12 -6.73
C GLU A 325 -2.80 -6.38 -5.84
N GLN A 326 -3.19 -5.98 -4.62
CA GLN A 326 -2.30 -5.33 -3.67
C GLN A 326 -1.10 -6.19 -3.24
N VAL A 327 -1.31 -7.48 -2.99
CA VAL A 327 -0.22 -8.40 -2.60
C VAL A 327 0.79 -8.52 -3.75
N VAL A 328 0.31 -8.68 -4.99
CA VAL A 328 1.19 -8.77 -6.16
C VAL A 328 1.90 -7.44 -6.41
N LEU A 329 1.25 -6.29 -6.23
CA LEU A 329 1.91 -4.98 -6.29
C LEU A 329 3.03 -4.85 -5.23
N GLY A 330 2.80 -5.34 -4.01
CA GLY A 330 3.84 -5.43 -2.99
C GLY A 330 5.04 -6.25 -3.45
N LEU A 331 4.80 -7.39 -4.10
CA LEU A 331 5.86 -8.20 -4.68
C LEU A 331 6.57 -7.50 -5.85
N VAL A 332 5.85 -6.75 -6.70
CA VAL A 332 6.44 -5.91 -7.76
C VAL A 332 7.38 -4.85 -7.17
N VAL A 333 7.07 -4.29 -6.00
CA VAL A 333 7.97 -3.35 -5.30
C VAL A 333 9.27 -4.06 -4.86
N VAL A 334 9.18 -5.26 -4.28
CA VAL A 334 10.36 -6.06 -3.89
C VAL A 334 11.21 -6.39 -5.12
N VAL A 335 10.60 -6.89 -6.20
CA VAL A 335 11.33 -7.22 -7.44
C VAL A 335 11.92 -5.96 -8.09
N SER A 336 11.25 -4.81 -7.99
CA SER A 336 11.82 -3.54 -8.44
C SER A 336 13.04 -3.14 -7.61
N ALA A 337 13.02 -3.36 -6.29
CA ALA A 337 14.20 -3.16 -5.46
C ALA A 337 15.36 -4.09 -5.86
N ILE A 338 15.10 -5.37 -6.16
CA ILE A 338 16.12 -6.29 -6.69
C ILE A 338 16.72 -5.73 -7.98
N LEU A 339 15.87 -5.29 -8.92
CA LEU A 339 16.30 -4.77 -10.22
C LEU A 339 17.22 -3.55 -10.10
N THR A 340 17.04 -2.74 -9.05
CA THR A 340 17.90 -1.57 -8.78
C THR A 340 19.22 -1.88 -8.08
N VAL A 341 19.45 -3.15 -7.72
CA VAL A 341 20.68 -3.62 -7.07
C VAL A 341 21.48 -4.52 -8.00
N VAL A 342 20.82 -5.32 -8.83
CA VAL A 342 21.47 -6.19 -9.82
C VAL A 342 22.25 -5.37 -10.86
N PRO A 343 23.43 -5.83 -11.33
CA PRO A 343 24.24 -5.09 -12.31
C PRO A 343 23.46 -4.76 -13.59
N ASP A 344 23.66 -3.55 -14.12
CA ASP A 344 23.16 -3.17 -15.45
C ASP A 344 23.92 -3.98 -16.52
N PRO A 345 23.27 -4.63 -17.50
CA PRO A 345 23.93 -5.54 -18.43
C PRO A 345 24.72 -4.85 -19.55
N HIS A 346 24.66 -3.52 -19.70
CA HIS A 346 25.34 -2.81 -20.78
C HIS A 346 26.87 -2.97 -20.83
N TRP A 347 27.53 -3.34 -19.74
CA TRP A 347 28.97 -3.64 -19.76
C TRP A 347 29.29 -5.05 -20.31
N ILE A 348 28.29 -5.93 -20.40
CA ILE A 348 28.44 -7.31 -20.89
C ILE A 348 28.42 -7.34 -22.42
N SER A 349 27.57 -6.53 -23.06
CA SER A 349 27.48 -6.43 -24.52
C SER A 349 28.68 -5.74 -25.18
N LEU A 350 29.55 -5.08 -24.40
CA LEU A 350 30.77 -4.44 -24.89
C LEU A 350 32.00 -5.36 -24.88
N ARG A 351 31.86 -6.64 -24.50
CA ARG A 351 32.94 -7.62 -24.62
C ARG A 351 32.86 -8.27 -26.00
N PRO A 352 33.90 -8.12 -26.86
CA PRO A 352 33.94 -8.74 -28.18
C PRO A 352 33.99 -10.26 -28.13
#